data_AF-A0A955PS92-F1
#
_entry.id   AF-A0A955PS92-F1
#
_cell.length_a   1.000
_cell.length_b   1.000
_cell.length_c   1.000
_cell.angle_alpha   90.00
_cell.angle_beta   90.00
_cell.angle_gamma   90.00
#
_symmetry.space_group_name_H-M   'P 1'
#
loop_
_entity.id
_entity.type
_entity.pdbx_description
1 polymer ?
#
loop_
_entity_poly.entity_id
_entity_poly.type
_entity_poly.pdbx_seq_one_letter_code
_entity_poly.pdbx_strand_id
1 'polypeptide(L)' 'MSNSVQTNGETLVFTCAGAAYSGQASNQAGVQLHREKFGNLFCIAAIAADRPEKMERARNAGTRI' A
#
# COMPACT_ATOMS: atom_id res chain seq x y z
N MET A 1 -1.63 -1.16 24.61
CA MET A 1 -2.58 -0.50 23.70
C MET A 1 -2.42 -1.13 22.32
N SER A 2 -3.26 -2.12 21.98
CA SER A 2 -3.20 -2.81 20.69
C SER A 2 -4.38 -2.34 19.85
N ASN A 3 -4.11 -1.60 18.77
CA ASN A 3 -5.12 -1.09 17.84
C ASN A 3 -4.96 -1.85 16.52
N SER A 4 -5.45 -3.10 16.47
CA SER A 4 -5.54 -3.85 15.22
C SER A 4 -6.94 -3.63 14.64
N VAL A 5 -7.04 -2.75 13.64
CA VAL A 5 -8.19 -2.72 12.73
C VAL A 5 -8.23 -4.07 12.02
N GLN A 6 -9.15 -4.93 12.41
CA GLN A 6 -9.32 -6.25 11.81
C GLN A 6 -10.18 -6.09 10.56
N THR A 7 -9.54 -5.76 9.44
CA THR A 7 -10.15 -5.90 8.11
C THR A 7 -9.99 -7.36 7.66
N ASN A 8 -11.05 -7.98 7.13
CA ASN A 8 -11.06 -9.37 6.64
C ASN A 8 -10.12 -9.65 5.44
N GLY A 9 -9.17 -8.76 5.14
CA GLY A 9 -8.22 -8.87 4.05
C GLY A 9 -7.02 -7.95 4.26
N GLU A 10 -5.99 -8.14 3.43
CA GLU A 10 -4.74 -7.40 3.45
C GLU A 10 -4.95 -5.88 3.27
N THR A 11 -4.21 -5.07 4.03
CA THR A 11 -4.09 -3.63 3.80
C THR A 11 -2.95 -3.36 2.82
N LEU A 12 -3.28 -2.76 1.68
CA LEU A 12 -2.30 -2.32 0.69
C LEU A 12 -2.11 -0.81 0.75
N VAL A 13 -0.85 -0.39 0.80
CA VAL A 13 -0.44 1.02 0.89
C VAL A 13 0.15 1.46 -0.45
N PHE A 14 -0.53 2.36 -1.13
CA PHE A 14 -0.15 2.90 -2.43
C PHE A 14 0.52 4.26 -2.24
N THR A 15 1.84 4.29 -2.25
CA THR A 15 2.58 5.56 -2.15
C THR A 15 2.93 6.12 -3.53
N CYS A 16 2.85 7.44 -3.66
CA CYS A 16 3.43 8.15 -4.80
C CYS A 16 4.95 8.26 -4.58
N ALA A 17 5.73 7.34 -5.13
CA ALA A 17 7.17 7.30 -4.88
C ALA A 17 8.00 8.39 -5.58
N GLY A 18 7.41 9.20 -6.48
CA GLY A 18 8.17 10.23 -7.19
C GLY A 18 7.34 11.12 -8.11
N ALA A 19 7.30 12.41 -7.77
CA ALA A 19 7.00 13.56 -8.65
C ALA A 19 7.11 14.88 -7.86
N ALA A 20 6.78 14.86 -6.57
CA ALA A 20 6.78 16.03 -5.69
C ALA A 20 7.27 15.70 -4.28
N TYR A 21 7.59 16.73 -3.49
CA TYR A 21 7.99 16.60 -2.08
C TYR A 21 6.94 15.85 -1.25
N SER A 22 5.65 16.10 -1.49
CA SER A 22 4.55 15.36 -0.87
C SER A 22 4.61 13.86 -1.17
N GLY A 23 4.97 13.47 -2.40
CA GLY A 23 5.17 12.07 -2.77
C GLY A 23 6.34 11.42 -2.00
N GLN A 24 7.47 12.12 -1.90
CA GLN A 24 8.61 11.62 -1.11
C GLN A 24 8.23 11.40 0.37
N ALA A 25 7.52 12.36 0.97
CA ALA A 25 7.02 12.25 2.34
C ALA A 25 6.03 11.09 2.50
N SER A 26 5.05 10.97 1.59
CA SER A 26 4.11 9.85 1.57
C SER A 26 4.83 8.51 1.40
N ASN A 27 5.89 8.44 0.60
CA ASN A 27 6.67 7.23 0.44
C ASN A 27 7.40 6.82 1.73
N GLN A 28 8.02 7.77 2.43
CA GLN A 28 8.65 7.50 3.72
C GLN A 28 7.62 7.00 4.75
N ALA A 29 6.43 7.62 4.81
CA ALA A 29 5.35 7.18 5.68
C ALA A 29 4.89 5.75 5.33
N GLY A 30 4.72 5.42 4.04
CA GLY A 30 4.34 4.06 3.63
C GLY A 30 5.42 3.01 3.91
N VAL A 31 6.71 3.35 3.78
CA VAL A 31 7.82 2.48 4.20
C VAL A 31 7.76 2.22 5.70
N GLN A 32 7.47 3.25 6.50
CA GLN A 32 7.32 3.09 7.94
C GLN A 32 6.13 2.19 8.30
N LEU A 33 4.95 2.43 7.71
CA LEU A 33 3.77 1.57 7.89
C LEU A 33 4.06 0.11 7.54
N HIS A 34 4.83 -0.13 6.48
CA HIS A 34 5.23 -1.48 6.09
C HIS A 34 6.16 -2.13 7.12
N ARG A 35 7.16 -1.40 7.61
CA ARG A 35 8.09 -1.89 8.65
C ARG A 35 7.37 -2.19 9.97
N GLU A 36 6.39 -1.37 10.32
CA GLU A 36 5.57 -1.52 11.52
C GLU A 36 4.43 -2.54 11.35
N LYS A 37 4.33 -3.18 10.17
CA LYS A 37 3.35 -4.23 9.82
C LYS A 37 1.89 -3.76 9.85
N PHE A 38 1.64 -2.47 9.67
CA PHE A 38 0.29 -1.91 9.53
C PHE A 38 -0.30 -2.09 8.12
N GLY A 39 0.54 -2.38 7.12
CA GLY A 39 0.11 -2.67 5.75
C GLY A 39 1.28 -3.07 4.85
N ASN A 40 0.98 -3.48 3.62
CA ASN A 40 1.98 -3.85 2.64
C ASN A 40 2.12 -2.77 1.56
N LEU A 41 3.33 -2.25 1.40
CA LEU A 41 3.66 -1.34 0.30
C LEU A 41 3.31 -2.00 -1.03
N PHE A 42 2.62 -1.25 -1.90
CA PHE A 42 2.12 -1.77 -3.15
C PHE A 42 2.40 -0.83 -4.33
N CYS A 43 2.92 -1.40 -5.41
CA CYS A 43 3.39 -0.65 -6.56
C CYS A 43 2.22 -0.28 -7.49
N ILE A 44 1.86 1.01 -7.49
CA ILE A 44 0.83 1.54 -8.39
C ILE A 44 1.20 1.40 -9.87
N ALA A 45 2.49 1.48 -10.21
CA ALA A 45 2.95 1.30 -11.58
C ALA A 45 2.69 -0.13 -12.11
N ALA A 46 2.72 -1.14 -11.24
CA ALA A 46 2.41 -2.51 -11.63
C ALA A 46 0.92 -2.74 -11.89
N ILE A 47 0.04 -1.95 -11.26
CA ILE A 47 -1.39 -1.89 -11.57
C ILE A 47 -1.61 -1.18 -12.91
N ALA A 48 -0.95 -0.04 -13.13
CA ALA A 48 -1.04 0.68 -14.40
C ALA A 48 -0.54 -0.14 -15.60
N ALA A 49 0.44 -1.03 -15.36
CA ALA A 49 0.96 -1.97 -16.35
C ALA A 49 0.11 -3.25 -16.49
N ASP A 50 -1.07 -3.30 -15.86
CA ASP A 50 -2.02 -4.42 -15.89
C ASP A 50 -1.39 -5.80 -15.58
N ARG A 51 -0.48 -5.85 -14.60
CA ARG A 51 0.14 -7.13 -14.22
C ARG A 51 -0.90 -8.01 -13.51
N PRO A 52 -1.29 -9.19 -14.06
CA PRO A 52 -2.45 -9.94 -13.57
C PRO A 52 -2.41 -10.26 -12.07
N GLU A 53 -1.26 -10.74 -11.58
CA GLU A 53 -1.01 -11.06 -10.16
C GLU A 53 -1.18 -9.86 -9.22
N LYS A 54 -0.82 -8.65 -9.68
CA LYS A 54 -0.94 -7.43 -8.89
C LYS A 54 -2.37 -6.93 -8.91
N MET A 55 -3.03 -7.04 -10.06
CA MET A 55 -4.44 -6.69 -10.23
C MET A 55 -5.35 -7.57 -9.35
N GLU A 56 -5.10 -8.88 -9.31
CA GLU A 56 -5.83 -9.81 -8.44
C GLU A 56 -5.62 -9.48 -6.96
N ARG A 57 -4.36 -9.33 -6.53
CA ARG A 57 -4.05 -8.98 -5.13
C ARG A 57 -4.68 -7.65 -4.72
N ALA A 58 -4.66 -6.63 -5.59
CA ALA A 58 -5.32 -5.36 -5.33
C ALA A 58 -6.84 -5.51 -5.23
N ARG A 59 -7.48 -6.29 -6.10
CA ARG A 59 -8.93 -6.56 -6.04
C ARG A 59 -9.35 -7.28 -4.77
N ASN A 60 -8.52 -8.20 -4.27
CA ASN A 60 -8.79 -8.98 -3.07
C ASN A 60 -8.36 -8.30 -1.76
N ALA A 61 -7.75 -7.11 -1.83
CA ALA A 61 -7.35 -6.35 -0.64
C ALA A 61 -8.56 -5.95 0.21
N GLY A 62 -8.43 -6.12 1.54
CA GLY A 62 -9.44 -5.68 2.49
C GLY A 62 -9.47 -4.16 2.63
N THR A 63 -8.30 -3.53 2.57
CA THR A 63 -8.15 -2.07 2.66
C THR A 63 -7.12 -1.58 1.63
N ARG A 64 -7.39 -0.44 1.01
CA ARG A 64 -6.48 0.25 0.07
C ARG A 64 -6.36 1.70 0.51
N ILE A 65 -5.15 2.12 0.85
CA ILE A 65 -4.83 3.47 1.34
C ILE A 65 -3.68 4.06 0.56
#